data_AF-A0A9N9MVC8-F1
#
_entry.id   AF-A0A9N9MVC8-F1
#
_cell.length_a   1.000
_cell.length_b   1.000
_cell.length_c   1.000
_cell.angle_alpha   90.00
_cell.angle_beta   90.00
_cell.angle_gamma   90.00
#
_symmetry.space_group_name_H-M   'P 1'
#
loop_
_entity.id
_entity.type
_entity.pdbx_description
1 polymer ?
#
loop_
_entity_poly.entity_id
_entity_poly.type
_entity_poly.pdbx_seq_one_letter_code
_entity_poly.pdbx_strand_id
1 'polypeptide(L)'
;MNQLPILLLNVGPCALALTCGMVTAEADKLRSTCYELQDKFDYRSHEYQVLDSFGIYIASTGIRFTAADFFEIKRSTILSVIATSATYFIALVQFS
;
A
#
# COMPACT_ATOMS: atom_id res chain seq x y z
N MET A 1 -9.27 30.04 -17.08
CA MET A 1 -9.18 29.99 -15.61
C MET A 1 -10.11 28.89 -15.09
N ASN A 2 -9.60 27.68 -14.82
CA ASN A 2 -10.08 26.79 -13.76
C ASN A 2 -9.18 25.53 -13.67
N GLN A 3 -7.91 25.70 -13.27
CA GLN A 3 -7.00 24.55 -13.03
C GLN A 3 -7.11 23.96 -11.61
N LEU A 4 -7.76 24.68 -10.69
CA LEU A 4 -7.95 24.27 -9.29
C LEU A 4 -8.72 22.94 -9.11
N PRO A 5 -9.81 22.65 -9.87
CA PRO A 5 -10.55 21.40 -9.72
C PRO A 5 -9.76 20.17 -10.20
N ILE A 6 -8.93 20.34 -11.24
CA ILE A 6 -8.17 19.26 -11.89
C ILE A 6 -6.99 18.84 -11.00
N LEU A 7 -6.34 19.81 -10.34
CA LEU A 7 -5.28 19.57 -9.37
C LEU A 7 -5.80 18.87 -8.11
N LEU A 8 -6.94 19.30 -7.57
CA LEU A 8 -7.57 18.65 -6.41
C LEU A 8 -8.03 17.21 -6.72
N LEU A 9 -8.56 16.97 -7.92
CA LEU A 9 -9.06 15.65 -8.31
C LEU A 9 -7.93 14.62 -8.50
N ASN A 10 -6.74 15.02 -8.96
CA ASN A 10 -5.63 14.10 -9.20
C ASN A 10 -4.69 13.92 -8.00
N VAL A 11 -4.49 14.96 -7.18
CA VAL A 11 -3.54 14.88 -6.04
C VAL A 11 -4.11 14.07 -4.88
N GLY A 12 -5.41 14.19 -4.58
CA GLY A 12 -6.05 13.49 -3.47
C GLY A 12 -5.93 11.96 -3.54
N PRO A 13 -6.34 11.32 -4.65
CA PRO A 13 -6.23 9.87 -4.83
C PRO A 13 -4.78 9.38 -4.78
N CYS A 14 -3.84 10.15 -5.35
CA CYS A 14 -2.42 9.81 -5.30
C CYS A 14 -1.89 9.85 -3.86
N ALA A 15 -2.24 10.87 -3.08
CA ALA A 15 -1.84 10.98 -1.68
C ALA A 15 -2.38 9.81 -0.85
N LEU A 16 -3.66 9.46 -1.00
CA LEU A 16 -4.29 8.32 -0.32
C LEU A 16 -3.63 6.99 -0.68
N ALA A 17 -3.32 6.79 -1.96
CA ALA A 17 -2.72 5.55 -2.41
C ALA A 17 -1.23 5.44 -2.00
N LEU A 18 -0.52 6.56 -1.86
CA LEU A 18 0.83 6.59 -1.31
C LEU A 18 0.86 6.28 0.19
N THR A 19 -0.02 6.89 0.98
CA THR A 19 -0.10 6.62 2.43
C THR A 19 -0.52 5.18 2.70
N CYS A 20 -1.49 4.68 1.95
CA CYS A 20 -1.86 3.27 1.92
C CYS A 20 -0.65 2.35 1.67
N GLY A 21 0.15 2.64 0.63
CA GLY A 21 1.37 1.90 0.34
C GLY A 21 2.43 1.99 1.44
N MET A 22 2.52 3.12 2.16
CA MET A 22 3.39 3.25 3.33
C MET A 22 2.91 2.40 4.50
N VAL A 23 1.60 2.35 4.77
CA VAL A 23 1.03 1.52 5.84
C VAL A 23 1.29 0.04 5.59
N THR A 24 1.13 -0.44 4.35
CA THR A 24 1.46 -1.83 4.00
C THR A 24 2.96 -2.11 4.21
N ALA A 25 3.84 -1.19 3.79
CA ALA A 25 5.29 -1.36 3.99
C ALA A 25 5.70 -1.35 5.48
N GLU A 26 5.09 -0.50 6.30
CA GLU A 26 5.31 -0.48 7.75
C GLU A 26 4.77 -1.76 8.42
N ALA A 27 3.67 -2.32 7.94
CA ALA A 27 3.14 -3.59 8.45
C ALA A 27 4.10 -4.76 8.15
N ASP A 28 4.67 -4.81 6.95
CA ASP A 28 5.69 -5.81 6.59
C ASP A 28 6.96 -5.65 7.45
N LYS A 29 7.38 -4.41 7.69
CA LYS A 29 8.51 -4.10 8.57
C LYS A 29 8.23 -4.53 10.01
N LEU A 30 7.07 -4.20 10.55
CA LEU A 30 6.64 -4.63 11.88
C LEU A 30 6.69 -6.15 12.03
N ARG A 31 6.24 -6.88 11.01
CA ARG A 31 6.34 -8.35 10.98
C ARG A 31 7.78 -8.83 11.02
N SER A 32 8.67 -8.24 10.22
CA SER A 32 10.08 -8.63 10.20
C SER A 32 10.75 -8.40 11.57
N THR A 33 10.50 -7.25 12.20
CA THR A 33 11.01 -6.93 13.53
C THR A 33 10.43 -7.85 14.60
N CYS A 34 9.17 -8.28 14.46
CA CYS A 34 8.57 -9.27 15.36
C CYS A 34 9.33 -10.60 15.33
N TYR A 35 9.69 -11.09 14.14
CA TYR A 35 10.51 -12.30 14.00
C TYR A 35 11.92 -12.14 14.55
N GLU A 36 12.57 -10.98 14.33
CA GLU A 36 13.89 -10.71 14.91
C GLU A 36 13.86 -10.65 16.43
N LEU A 37 12.78 -10.13 17.03
CA LEU A 37 12.60 -10.16 18.48
C LEU A 37 12.36 -11.59 18.97
N GLN A 38 11.54 -12.35 18.25
CA GLN A 38 11.17 -13.72 18.61
C GLN A 38 12.40 -14.62 18.70
N ASP A 39 13.41 -14.42 17.85
CA ASP A 39 14.69 -15.15 17.87
C ASP A 39 15.52 -14.90 19.16
N LYS A 40 15.23 -13.82 19.90
CA LYS A 40 15.91 -13.49 21.16
C LYS A 40 15.30 -14.14 22.40
N PHE A 41 14.12 -14.73 22.28
CA PHE A 41 13.43 -15.38 23.40
C PHE A 41 13.52 -16.90 23.28
N ASP A 42 13.56 -17.58 24.43
CA ASP A 42 13.46 -19.03 24.45
C ASP A 42 12.10 -19.46 23.89
N TYR A 43 12.08 -20.50 23.04
CA TYR A 43 10.86 -21.00 22.39
C TYR A 43 9.73 -21.29 23.39
N ARG A 44 10.08 -21.66 24.63
CA ARG A 44 9.11 -22.02 25.67
C ARG A 44 8.63 -20.82 26.48
N SER A 45 9.20 -19.64 26.28
CA SER A 45 8.82 -18.44 26.99
C SER A 45 7.42 -17.97 26.57
N HIS A 46 6.72 -17.36 27.51
CA HIS A 46 5.41 -16.76 27.24
C HIS A 46 5.54 -15.64 26.19
N GLU A 47 6.65 -14.89 26.19
CA GLU A 47 6.87 -13.82 25.19
C GLU A 47 7.01 -14.39 23.78
N TYR A 48 7.72 -15.50 23.60
CA TYR A 48 7.84 -16.17 22.29
C TYR A 48 6.46 -16.56 21.75
N GLN A 49 5.62 -17.19 22.57
CA GLN A 49 4.28 -17.62 22.15
C GLN A 49 3.36 -16.44 21.80
N VAL A 50 3.47 -15.33 22.52
CA VAL A 50 2.72 -14.11 22.22
C VAL A 50 3.19 -13.48 20.90
N LEU A 51 4.50 -13.40 20.68
CA LEU A 51 5.06 -12.88 19.44
C LEU A 51 4.74 -13.77 18.23
N ASP A 52 4.75 -15.09 18.41
CA ASP A 52 4.34 -16.05 17.39
C ASP A 52 2.88 -15.84 16.97
N SER A 53 1.99 -15.77 17.97
CA SER A 53 0.57 -15.52 17.76
C SER A 53 0.32 -14.18 17.08
N PHE A 54 1.06 -13.15 17.45
CA PHE A 54 0.98 -11.83 16.83
C PHE A 54 1.51 -11.81 15.39
N GLY A 55 2.61 -12.53 15.12
CA GLY A 55 3.16 -12.71 13.78
C GLY A 55 2.17 -13.43 12.86
N ILE A 56 1.51 -14.49 13.36
CA ILE A 56 0.44 -15.19 12.66
C ILE A 56 -0.74 -14.26 12.40
N TYR A 57 -1.15 -13.46 13.39
CA TYR A 57 -2.24 -12.50 13.24
C TYR A 57 -1.95 -11.42 12.18
N ILE A 58 -0.75 -10.85 12.16
CA ILE A 58 -0.34 -9.89 11.12
C ILE A 58 -0.34 -10.58 9.75
N ALA A 59 0.16 -11.81 9.67
CA ALA A 59 0.19 -12.59 8.44
C ALA A 59 -1.21 -12.89 7.89
N SER A 60 -2.16 -13.25 8.76
CA SER A 60 -3.53 -13.58 8.39
C SER A 60 -4.36 -12.35 8.05
N THR A 61 -4.10 -11.23 8.72
CA THR A 61 -4.83 -9.97 8.49
C THR A 61 -4.44 -9.35 7.16
N GLY A 62 -3.17 -9.49 6.75
CA GLY A 62 -2.64 -9.09 5.45
C GLY A 62 -3.17 -7.73 5.01
N ILE A 63 -2.59 -6.63 5.51
CA ILE A 63 -3.09 -5.27 5.28
C ILE A 63 -3.04 -4.94 3.78
N ARG A 64 -4.17 -5.19 3.12
CA ARG A 64 -4.42 -4.93 1.71
C ARG A 64 -5.56 -3.94 1.63
N PHE A 65 -5.29 -2.82 0.99
CA PHE A 65 -6.30 -1.82 0.72
C PHE A 65 -6.82 -2.06 -0.69
N THR A 66 -8.12 -2.28 -0.83
CA THR A 66 -8.77 -2.45 -2.12
C THR A 66 -9.69 -1.27 -2.42
N ALA A 67 -9.64 -0.77 -3.65
CA ALA A 67 -10.57 0.22 -4.17
C ALA A 67 -11.84 -0.51 -4.60
N ALA A 68 -12.86 -0.51 -3.73
CA ALA A 68 -14.15 -1.15 -3.94
C ALA A 68 -14.03 -2.66 -4.34
N ASP A 69 -12.97 -3.32 -3.87
CA ASP A 69 -12.60 -4.71 -4.21
C ASP A 69 -12.31 -5.00 -5.70
N PHE A 70 -12.32 -3.99 -6.56
CA PHE A 70 -11.95 -4.13 -7.97
C PHE A 70 -10.43 -4.12 -8.17
N PHE A 71 -9.72 -3.30 -7.41
CA PHE A 71 -8.27 -3.12 -7.56
C PHE A 71 -7.58 -3.01 -6.21
N GLU A 72 -6.43 -3.68 -6.06
CA GLU A 72 -5.57 -3.45 -4.91
C GLU A 72 -4.81 -2.12 -5.09
N ILE A 73 -4.87 -1.27 -4.07
CA ILE A 73 -4.21 0.03 -4.07
C ILE A 73 -2.73 -0.20 -3.77
N LYS A 74 -1.93 -0.26 -4.83
CA LYS A 74 -0.46 -0.31 -4.77
C LYS A 74 0.14 0.87 -5.52
N ARG A 75 1.42 1.15 -5.24
CA ARG A 75 2.20 2.14 -6.01
C ARG A 75 2.16 1.87 -7.52
N SER A 76 2.17 0.59 -7.92
CA SER A 76 2.05 0.17 -9.32
C SER A 76 0.70 0.56 -9.94
N THR A 77 -0.40 0.50 -9.18
CA THR A 77 -1.73 0.90 -9.62
C THR A 77 -1.79 2.40 -9.92
N ILE A 78 -1.20 3.23 -9.06
CA ILE A 78 -1.10 4.69 -9.30
C ILE A 78 -0.29 4.97 -10.56
N LEU A 79 0.88 4.35 -10.69
CA LEU A 79 1.75 4.49 -11.86
C LEU A 79 1.04 4.05 -13.14
N SER A 80 0.24 2.99 -13.09
CA SER A 80 -0.55 2.51 -14.23
C SER A 80 -1.64 3.50 -14.65
N VAL A 81 -2.34 4.14 -13.69
CA VAL A 81 -3.32 5.20 -14.00
C VAL A 81 -2.65 6.42 -14.64
N ILE A 82 -1.49 6.84 -14.11
CA ILE A 82 -0.71 7.95 -14.69
C ILE A 82 -0.22 7.59 -16.10
N ALA A 83 0.32 6.39 -16.29
CA ALA A 83 0.80 5.93 -17.59
C ALA A 83 -0.34 5.88 -18.61
N THR A 84 -1.48 5.30 -18.23
CA THR A 84 -2.66 5.17 -19.10
C THR A 84 -3.21 6.55 -19.48
N SER A 85 -3.32 7.48 -18.51
CA SER A 85 -3.77 8.84 -18.80
C SER A 85 -2.81 9.60 -19.72
N ALA A 86 -1.50 9.45 -19.53
CA ALA A 86 -0.49 10.00 -20.44
C ALA A 86 -0.60 9.41 -21.85
N THR A 87 -0.80 8.09 -21.99
CA THR A 87 -1.01 7.43 -23.29
C THR A 87 -2.23 7.99 -24.01
N TYR A 88 -3.36 8.12 -23.32
CA TYR A 88 -4.57 8.72 -23.92
C TYR A 88 -4.36 10.18 -24.29
N PHE A 89 -3.66 10.96 -23.46
CA PHE A 89 -3.34 12.35 -23.76
C PHE A 89 -2.49 12.47 -25.03
N ILE A 90 -1.44 11.65 -25.15
CA ILE A 90 -0.59 11.62 -26.35
C ILE A 90 -1.41 11.25 -27.59
N ALA A 91 -2.25 10.21 -27.50
CA ALA A 91 -3.11 9.82 -28.61
C ALA A 91 -4.06 10.94 -29.03
N LEU A 92 -4.69 11.63 -28.06
CA LEU A 92 -5.56 12.76 -28.34
C LEU A 92 -4.80 13.91 -29.02
N VAL A 93 -3.57 14.22 -28.60
CA VAL A 93 -2.78 15.29 -29.25
C VAL A 93 -2.35 14.88 -30.67
N GLN A 94 -2.01 13.61 -30.90
CA GLN A 94 -1.56 13.12 -32.20
C GLN A 94 -2.68 12.94 -33.22
N PHE A 95 -3.89 12.61 -32.76
CA PHE A 95 -5.07 12.39 -33.60
C PHE A 95 -6.11 13.52 -33.48
N SER A 96 -5.70 14.65 -32.89
CA SER A 96 -6.41 15.94 -32.91
C SER A 96 -6.09 16.73 -34.17
#